data_AF-A0AAD8TES1-F1
#
_entry.id   AF-A0AAD8TES1-F1
#
_cell.length_a   1.000
_cell.length_b   1.000
_cell.length_c   1.000
_cell.angle_alpha   90.00
_cell.angle_beta   90.00
_cell.angle_gamma   90.00
#
_symmetry.space_group_name_H-M   'P 1'
#
loop_
_entity.id
_entity.type
_entity.pdbx_description
1 polymer ?
#
loop_
_entity_poly.entity_id
_entity_poly.type
_entity_poly.pdbx_seq_one_letter_code
_entity_poly.pdbx_strand_id
1 'polypeptide(L)'
;MSSSGTPKDNFFENVVNPYMNELKMHPKELLLVDGELQIEDVRGPKGEGSLEDRMEKLEQEVFAYKKMAEREVDIFHRIVSELIDEHKKETTKLWDDILSLHNTTNQLQSQLYDVQNQNCEYENRNPPFPRTKSCAIVTAIELDFIGIIITIISTANTIISTAAPRLRCNI
;
A
#
# COMPACT_ATOMS: atom_id res chain seq x y z
N MET A 1 43.65 -16.48 26.83
CA MET A 1 42.35 -16.78 26.18
C MET A 1 41.38 -15.70 26.59
N SER A 2 41.11 -14.73 25.72
CA SER A 2 40.16 -13.64 26.01
C SER A 2 38.78 -14.09 25.54
N SER A 3 37.86 -14.26 26.49
CA SER A 3 36.44 -14.49 26.24
C SER A 3 35.79 -13.17 25.86
N SER A 4 35.44 -13.00 24.60
CA SER A 4 34.62 -11.88 24.12
C SER A 4 33.18 -12.06 24.59
N GLY A 5 32.86 -11.53 25.77
CA GLY A 5 31.48 -11.36 26.21
C GLY A 5 30.89 -10.13 25.55
N THR A 6 30.09 -10.34 24.51
CA THR A 6 29.26 -9.31 23.87
C THR A 6 28.40 -8.61 24.94
N PRO A 7 28.36 -7.26 25.01
CA PRO A 7 27.44 -6.58 25.91
C PRO A 7 26.02 -6.98 25.51
N LYS A 8 25.25 -7.57 26.44
CA LYS A 8 23.83 -7.79 26.20
C LYS A 8 23.20 -6.43 25.99
N ASP A 9 22.66 -6.27 24.80
CA ASP A 9 22.10 -5.05 24.30
C ASP A 9 20.81 -4.74 25.09
N ASN A 10 20.94 -3.94 26.14
CA ASN A 10 19.85 -3.51 27.03
C ASN A 10 18.81 -2.62 26.30
N PHE A 11 18.94 -2.43 24.99
CA PHE A 11 18.01 -1.68 24.16
C PHE A 11 16.66 -2.39 23.99
N PHE A 12 16.61 -3.73 24.02
CA PHE A 12 15.37 -4.47 23.75
C PHE A 12 14.42 -4.59 24.95
N GLU A 13 14.88 -4.36 26.17
CA GLU A 13 14.00 -4.46 27.36
C GLU A 13 13.05 -3.27 27.49
N ASN A 14 13.43 -2.10 26.94
CA ASN A 14 12.62 -0.87 26.97
C ASN A 14 11.90 -0.56 25.64
N VAL A 15 12.09 -1.38 24.60
CA VAL A 15 11.33 -1.32 23.32
C VAL A 15 10.16 -2.31 23.35
N VAL A 16 9.84 -2.87 24.50
CA VAL A 16 8.57 -3.57 24.69
C VAL A 16 7.48 -2.50 24.70
N ASN A 17 6.76 -2.40 23.58
CA ASN A 17 5.57 -1.60 23.31
C ASN A 17 4.97 -0.94 24.59
N PRO A 18 4.92 0.41 24.69
CA PRO A 18 4.37 1.12 25.86
C PRO A 18 3.00 0.58 26.30
N TYR A 19 2.19 0.14 25.32
CA TYR A 19 0.89 -0.47 25.54
C TYR A 19 0.94 -1.74 26.40
N MET A 20 2.01 -2.53 26.30
CA MET A 20 2.18 -3.75 27.09
C MET A 20 2.51 -3.45 28.56
N ASN A 21 3.10 -2.28 28.85
CA ASN A 21 3.30 -1.84 30.23
C ASN A 21 1.99 -1.31 30.84
N GLU A 22 1.14 -0.69 30.02
CA GLU A 22 -0.21 -0.27 30.43
C GLU A 22 -1.12 -1.47 30.72
N LEU A 23 -1.04 -2.55 29.93
CA LEU A 23 -1.81 -3.78 30.17
C LEU A 23 -1.41 -4.54 31.45
N LYS A 24 -0.23 -4.27 32.02
CA LYS A 24 0.21 -4.86 33.30
C LYS A 24 -0.31 -4.08 34.51
N MET A 25 -0.83 -2.87 34.32
CA MET A 25 -1.38 -2.08 35.41
C MET A 25 -2.77 -2.61 35.77
N HIS A 26 -3.05 -2.69 37.07
CA HIS A 26 -4.41 -3.01 37.52
C HIS A 26 -5.39 -1.93 37.01
N PRO A 27 -6.57 -2.33 36.48
CA PRO A 27 -7.60 -1.38 36.07
C PRO A 27 -7.96 -0.46 37.24
N LYS A 28 -8.06 0.84 36.97
CA LYS A 28 -8.42 1.87 37.96
C LYS A 28 -9.76 2.49 37.63
N GLU A 29 -10.57 2.73 38.65
CA GLU A 29 -11.84 3.42 38.59
C GLU A 29 -11.67 4.88 39.06
N LEU A 30 -12.32 5.80 38.36
CA LEU A 30 -12.39 7.21 38.74
C LEU A 30 -13.69 7.44 39.52
N LEU A 31 -13.58 7.79 40.79
CA LEU A 31 -14.70 8.11 41.67
C LEU A 31 -14.67 9.61 42.01
N LEU A 32 -15.80 10.29 41.85
CA LEU A 32 -15.95 11.68 42.25
C LEU A 32 -16.60 11.72 43.64
N VAL A 33 -15.83 12.07 44.68
CA VAL A 33 -16.29 12.13 46.08
C VAL A 33 -16.02 13.55 46.60
N ASP A 34 -17.06 14.22 47.10
CA ASP A 34 -17.00 15.59 47.64
C ASP A 34 -16.33 16.64 46.72
N GLY A 35 -16.45 16.44 45.40
CA GLY A 35 -15.90 17.35 44.38
C GLY A 35 -14.43 17.08 44.02
N GLU A 36 -13.79 16.09 44.63
CA GLU A 36 -12.45 15.63 44.28
C GLU A 36 -12.50 14.32 43.47
N LEU A 37 -11.68 14.23 42.41
CA LEU A 37 -11.55 13.04 41.57
C LEU A 37 -10.55 12.08 42.22
N GLN A 38 -11.04 10.98 42.79
CA GLN A 38 -10.24 9.94 43.40
C GLN A 38 -10.04 8.79 42.41
N ILE A 39 -8.83 8.25 42.36
CA ILE A 39 -8.48 7.10 41.52
C ILE A 39 -8.28 5.90 42.44
N GLU A 40 -9.21 4.94 42.43
CA GLU A 40 -9.09 3.69 43.18
C GLU A 40 -8.79 2.52 42.23
N ASP A 41 -8.09 1.50 42.70
CA ASP A 41 -8.02 0.24 41.96
C ASP A 41 -9.42 -0.39 41.90
N VAL A 42 -9.79 -0.90 40.73
CA VAL A 42 -11.08 -1.57 40.52
C VAL A 42 -11.17 -2.74 41.49
N ARG A 43 -12.12 -2.67 42.43
CA ARG A 43 -12.42 -3.79 43.30
C ARG A 43 -13.08 -4.88 42.46
N GLY A 44 -12.58 -6.11 42.60
CA GLY A 44 -13.14 -7.27 41.91
C GLY A 44 -14.67 -7.36 42.07
N PRO A 45 -15.38 -7.88 41.05
CA PRO A 45 -16.81 -7.65 40.85
C PRO A 45 -17.64 -8.05 42.08
N LYS A 46 -18.27 -7.10 42.78
CA LYS A 46 -19.09 -7.34 44.00
C LYS A 46 -20.43 -8.05 43.70
N GLY A 47 -20.40 -9.20 43.04
CA GLY A 47 -21.59 -10.03 42.84
C GLY A 47 -21.98 -10.76 44.13
N GLU A 48 -23.28 -10.88 44.40
CA GLU A 48 -23.79 -11.85 45.38
C GLU A 48 -23.52 -13.27 44.88
N GLY A 49 -22.91 -14.13 45.71
CA GLY A 49 -22.55 -15.50 45.37
C GLY A 49 -21.19 -15.92 45.94
N SER A 50 -20.86 -17.22 45.84
CA SER A 50 -19.53 -17.70 46.22
C SER A 50 -18.47 -17.20 45.24
N LEU A 51 -17.19 -17.25 45.64
CA LEU A 51 -16.09 -16.85 44.77
C LEU A 51 -16.06 -17.68 43.48
N GLU A 52 -16.28 -19.00 43.59
CA GLU A 52 -16.40 -19.93 42.47
C GLU A 52 -17.51 -19.53 41.48
N ASP A 53 -18.73 -19.23 41.95
CA ASP A 53 -19.85 -18.86 41.07
C ASP A 53 -19.53 -17.59 40.27
N ARG A 54 -18.81 -16.65 40.90
CA ARG A 54 -18.36 -15.41 40.26
C ARG A 54 -17.26 -15.65 39.23
N MET A 55 -16.33 -16.57 39.49
CA MET A 55 -15.29 -16.95 38.53
C MET A 55 -15.90 -17.67 37.33
N GLU A 56 -16.84 -18.60 37.54
CA GLU A 56 -17.49 -19.33 36.45
C GLU A 56 -18.25 -18.37 35.51
N LYS A 57 -18.99 -17.39 36.06
CA LYS A 57 -19.67 -16.38 35.23
C LYS A 57 -18.69 -15.55 34.39
N LEU A 58 -17.56 -15.17 34.97
CA LEU A 58 -16.54 -14.37 34.26
C LEU A 58 -15.86 -15.18 33.15
N GLU A 59 -15.58 -16.47 33.39
CA GLU A 59 -15.06 -17.37 32.37
C GLU A 59 -16.04 -17.54 31.20
N GLN A 60 -17.34 -17.67 31.48
CA GLN A 60 -18.37 -17.74 30.45
C GLN A 60 -18.46 -16.45 29.61
N GLU A 61 -18.39 -15.28 30.26
CA GLU A 61 -18.38 -13.99 29.56
C GLU A 61 -17.12 -13.83 28.69
N VAL A 62 -15.93 -14.14 29.22
CA VAL A 62 -14.67 -14.10 28.46
C VAL A 62 -14.71 -15.06 27.28
N PHE A 63 -15.26 -16.26 27.46
CA PHE A 63 -15.42 -17.23 26.38
C PHE A 63 -16.38 -16.71 25.30
N ALA A 64 -17.47 -16.05 25.68
CA ALA A 64 -18.40 -15.43 24.75
C ALA A 64 -17.74 -14.30 23.94
N TYR A 65 -17.02 -13.38 24.60
CA TYR A 65 -16.28 -12.30 23.93
C TYR A 65 -15.21 -12.85 22.98
N LYS A 66 -14.44 -13.85 23.41
CA LYS A 66 -13.44 -14.50 22.56
C LYS A 66 -14.08 -15.08 21.30
N LYS A 67 -15.19 -15.80 21.44
CA LYS A 67 -15.91 -16.39 20.30
C LYS A 67 -16.49 -15.33 19.36
N MET A 68 -16.92 -14.19 19.89
CA MET A 68 -17.39 -13.06 19.07
C MET A 68 -16.24 -12.41 18.31
N ALA A 69 -15.10 -12.17 18.97
CA ALA A 69 -13.91 -11.61 18.33
C ALA A 69 -13.35 -12.53 17.24
N GLU A 70 -13.30 -13.84 17.48
CA GLU A 70 -12.87 -14.83 16.47
C GLU A 70 -13.77 -14.78 15.22
N ARG A 71 -15.08 -14.67 15.40
CA ARG A 71 -16.04 -14.55 14.28
C ARG A 71 -15.87 -13.24 13.53
N GLU A 72 -15.65 -12.14 14.25
CA GLU A 72 -15.43 -10.82 13.64
C GLU A 72 -14.16 -10.84 12.77
N VAL A 73 -13.06 -11.37 13.30
CA VAL A 73 -11.80 -11.53 12.56
C VAL A 73 -11.99 -12.42 11.32
N ASP A 74 -12.75 -13.51 11.42
CA ASP A 74 -13.03 -14.41 10.29
C ASP A 74 -13.82 -13.70 9.18
N ILE A 75 -14.85 -12.93 9.54
CA ILE A 75 -15.62 -12.12 8.58
C ILE A 75 -14.73 -11.08 7.92
N PHE A 76 -13.91 -10.36 8.69
CA PHE A 76 -12.98 -9.37 8.14
C PHE A 76 -11.97 -10.01 7.20
N HIS A 77 -11.39 -11.14 7.58
CA HIS A 77 -10.45 -11.88 6.76
C HIS A 77 -11.08 -12.28 5.42
N ARG A 78 -12.34 -12.74 5.44
CA ARG A 78 -13.09 -13.08 4.24
C ARG A 78 -13.33 -11.86 3.34
N ILE A 79 -13.81 -10.75 3.89
CA ILE A 79 -14.07 -9.51 3.13
C ILE A 79 -12.79 -9.00 2.47
N VAL A 80 -11.69 -8.96 3.23
CA VAL A 80 -10.39 -8.51 2.70
C VAL A 80 -9.90 -9.43 1.58
N SER A 81 -10.08 -10.75 1.74
CA SER A 81 -9.67 -11.71 0.71
C SER A 81 -10.49 -11.56 -0.58
N GLU A 82 -11.83 -11.42 -0.47
CA GLU A 82 -12.71 -11.17 -1.61
C GLU A 82 -12.33 -9.87 -2.34
N LEU A 83 -12.01 -8.80 -1.60
CA LEU A 83 -11.55 -7.53 -2.16
C LEU A 83 -10.21 -7.65 -2.89
N ILE A 84 -9.24 -8.38 -2.33
CA ILE A 84 -7.93 -8.62 -2.96
C ILE A 84 -8.11 -9.37 -4.28
N ASP A 85 -8.95 -10.40 -4.30
CA ASP A 85 -9.20 -11.20 -5.50
C ASP A 85 -9.89 -10.38 -6.60
N GLU A 86 -10.86 -9.54 -6.25
CA GLU A 86 -11.51 -8.63 -7.20
C GLU A 86 -10.52 -7.60 -7.77
N HIS A 87 -9.74 -6.94 -6.91
CA HIS A 87 -8.72 -6.00 -7.33
C HIS A 87 -7.67 -6.64 -8.25
N LYS A 88 -7.25 -7.87 -7.94
CA LYS A 88 -6.31 -8.63 -8.78
C LYS A 88 -6.90 -8.89 -10.16
N LYS A 89 -8.17 -9.30 -10.24
CA LYS A 89 -8.88 -9.53 -11.50
C LYS A 89 -8.98 -8.27 -12.35
N GLU A 90 -9.36 -7.14 -11.75
CA GLU A 90 -9.43 -5.85 -12.44
C GLU A 90 -8.06 -5.39 -12.93
N THR A 91 -7.03 -5.55 -12.09
CA THR A 91 -5.65 -5.22 -12.45
C THR A 91 -5.17 -6.04 -13.65
N THR A 92 -5.44 -7.35 -13.69
CA THR A 92 -5.11 -8.20 -14.84
C THR A 92 -5.82 -7.74 -16.10
N LYS A 93 -7.12 -7.45 -16.04
CA LYS A 93 -7.88 -6.95 -17.19
C LYS A 93 -7.31 -5.62 -17.71
N LEU A 94 -7.00 -4.69 -16.82
CA LEU A 94 -6.39 -3.41 -17.20
C LEU A 94 -5.03 -3.62 -17.89
N TRP A 95 -4.21 -4.56 -17.40
CA TRP A 95 -2.95 -4.90 -18.06
C TRP A 95 -3.15 -5.46 -19.47
N ASP A 96 -4.13 -6.34 -19.67
CA ASP A 96 -4.45 -6.89 -20.99
C ASP A 96 -4.91 -5.78 -21.96
N ASP A 97 -5.75 -4.85 -21.50
CA ASP A 97 -6.20 -3.69 -22.27
C ASP A 97 -5.02 -2.78 -22.66
N ILE A 98 -4.09 -2.52 -21.72
CA ILE A 98 -2.87 -1.75 -21.98
C ILE A 98 -1.99 -2.44 -23.02
N LEU A 99 -1.79 -3.75 -22.92
CA LEU A 99 -1.00 -4.52 -23.88
C LEU A 99 -1.63 -4.49 -25.28
N SER A 100 -2.96 -4.62 -25.36
CA SER A 100 -3.71 -4.52 -26.62
C SER A 100 -3.55 -3.15 -27.27
N LEU A 101 -3.67 -2.08 -26.48
CA LEU A 101 -3.46 -0.71 -26.94
C LEU A 101 -2.04 -0.48 -27.43
N HIS A 102 -1.05 -1.00 -26.69
CA HIS A 102 0.36 -0.91 -27.07
C HIS A 102 0.64 -1.62 -28.41
N ASN A 103 0.12 -2.83 -28.60
CA ASN A 103 0.26 -3.55 -29.86
C ASN A 103 -0.38 -2.82 -31.03
N THR A 104 -1.58 -2.27 -30.83
CA THR A 104 -2.27 -1.47 -31.85
C THR A 104 -1.47 -0.21 -32.20
N THR A 105 -0.92 0.48 -31.19
CA THR A 105 -0.06 1.65 -31.38
C THR A 105 1.17 1.30 -32.21
N ASN A 106 1.86 0.20 -31.91
CA ASN A 106 3.03 -0.24 -32.66
C ASN A 106 2.68 -0.58 -34.11
N GLN A 107 1.54 -1.23 -34.35
CA GLN A 107 1.07 -1.51 -35.71
C GLN A 107 0.81 -0.21 -36.48
N LEU A 108 0.12 0.76 -35.89
CA LEU A 108 -0.13 2.05 -36.51
C LEU A 108 1.16 2.83 -36.76
N GLN A 109 2.11 2.77 -35.83
CA GLN A 109 3.41 3.39 -36.00
C GLN A 109 4.18 2.78 -37.18
N SER A 110 4.16 1.45 -37.34
CA SER A 110 4.73 0.79 -38.52
C SER A 110 4.07 1.23 -39.81
N GLN A 111 2.73 1.29 -39.85
CA GLN A 111 2.01 1.74 -41.05
C GLN A 111 2.33 3.21 -41.37
N LEU A 112 2.46 4.05 -40.35
CA LEU A 112 2.86 5.43 -40.51
C LEU A 112 4.26 5.52 -41.14
N TYR A 113 5.22 4.74 -40.65
CA TYR A 113 6.56 4.66 -41.24
C TYR A 113 6.54 4.24 -42.71
N ASP A 114 5.75 3.24 -43.07
CA ASP A 114 5.63 2.80 -44.46
C ASP A 114 5.09 3.92 -45.37
N VAL A 115 4.02 4.62 -44.93
CA VAL A 115 3.43 5.75 -45.67
C VAL A 115 4.40 6.92 -45.76
N GLN A 116 5.11 7.24 -44.68
CA GLN A 116 6.14 8.28 -44.68
C GLN A 116 7.25 7.95 -45.69
N ASN A 117 7.76 6.71 -45.69
CA ASN A 117 8.79 6.29 -46.62
C ASN A 117 8.31 6.39 -48.07
N GLN A 118 7.08 5.95 -48.36
CA GLN A 118 6.48 6.10 -49.69
C GLN A 118 6.38 7.57 -50.12
N ASN A 119 5.97 8.47 -49.22
CA ASN A 119 5.91 9.90 -49.49
C ASN A 119 7.30 10.48 -49.77
N CYS A 120 8.32 10.11 -48.99
CA CYS A 120 9.70 10.53 -49.21
C CYS A 120 10.21 10.08 -50.59
N GLU A 121 9.93 8.84 -51.00
CA GLU A 121 10.27 8.34 -52.33
C GLU A 121 9.56 9.13 -53.45
N TYR A 122 8.28 9.45 -53.27
CA TYR A 122 7.51 10.25 -54.21
C TYR A 122 8.07 11.66 -54.37
N GLU A 123 8.39 12.35 -53.27
CA GLU A 123 9.02 13.67 -53.28
C GLU A 123 10.40 13.65 -53.93
N ASN A 124 11.18 12.58 -53.76
CA ASN A 124 12.48 12.45 -54.39
C ASN A 124 12.37 12.24 -55.92
N ARG A 125 11.32 11.54 -56.38
CA ARG A 125 11.05 11.36 -57.82
C ARG A 125 10.45 12.62 -58.46
N ASN A 126 9.68 13.39 -57.71
CA ASN A 126 9.01 14.62 -58.16
C ASN A 126 9.41 15.80 -57.26
N PRO A 127 10.65 16.32 -57.39
CA PRO A 127 11.16 17.34 -56.48
C PRO A 127 10.32 18.63 -56.56
N PRO A 128 9.79 19.12 -55.43
CA PRO A 128 9.07 20.39 -55.43
C PRO A 128 10.03 21.58 -55.66
N PHE A 129 9.57 22.61 -56.38
CA PHE A 129 10.18 23.95 -56.39
C PHE A 129 10.23 24.49 -54.94
N PRO A 130 11.20 25.37 -54.59
CA PRO A 130 11.86 25.40 -53.28
C PRO A 130 10.86 25.57 -52.12
N ARG A 131 10.43 24.44 -51.57
CA ARG A 131 9.71 24.35 -50.29
C ARG A 131 10.24 23.12 -49.57
N THR A 132 10.33 23.26 -48.25
CA THR A 132 10.80 22.26 -47.30
C THR A 132 10.15 20.90 -47.57
N LYS A 133 10.99 19.85 -47.71
CA LYS A 133 10.55 18.46 -47.92
C LYS A 133 9.69 18.03 -46.73
N SER A 134 8.50 17.44 -46.97
CA SER A 134 7.65 16.96 -45.87
C SER A 134 8.37 15.85 -45.08
N CYS A 135 9.21 15.09 -45.77
CA CYS A 135 10.10 14.08 -45.19
C CYS A 135 10.98 14.62 -44.05
N ALA A 136 11.43 15.88 -44.10
CA ALA A 136 12.29 16.48 -43.08
C ALA A 136 11.52 16.98 -41.84
N ILE A 137 10.24 17.33 -41.99
CA ILE A 137 9.38 17.79 -40.89
C ILE A 137 8.98 16.60 -40.01
N VAL A 138 8.70 15.46 -40.64
CA VAL A 138 8.29 14.23 -39.97
C VAL A 138 9.39 13.67 -39.06
N THR A 139 10.64 13.64 -39.53
CA THR A 139 11.79 13.20 -38.71
C THR A 139 12.02 14.07 -37.47
N ALA A 140 11.64 15.35 -37.52
CA ALA A 140 11.74 16.25 -36.37
C ALA A 140 10.65 15.96 -35.32
N ILE A 141 9.41 15.69 -35.76
CA ILE A 141 8.29 15.37 -34.87
C ILE A 141 8.53 14.05 -34.11
N GLU A 142 9.13 13.05 -34.75
CA GLU A 142 9.44 11.77 -34.10
C GLU A 142 10.50 11.90 -32.99
N LEU A 143 11.54 12.70 -33.22
CA LEU A 143 12.57 12.96 -32.20
C LEU A 143 11.99 13.71 -30.99
N ASP A 144 11.06 14.64 -31.22
CA ASP A 144 10.36 15.36 -30.16
C ASP A 144 9.43 14.44 -29.35
N PHE A 145 8.71 13.53 -30.01
CA PHE A 145 7.80 12.61 -29.33
C PHE A 145 8.55 11.59 -28.46
N ILE A 146 9.67 11.05 -28.96
CA ILE A 146 10.57 10.18 -28.18
C ILE A 146 11.13 10.94 -26.97
N GLY A 147 11.52 12.21 -27.16
CA GLY A 147 11.97 13.09 -26.08
C GLY A 147 10.92 13.25 -24.97
N ILE A 148 9.65 13.51 -25.34
CA ILE A 148 8.54 13.64 -24.40
C ILE A 148 8.32 12.34 -23.61
N ILE A 149 8.32 11.18 -24.27
CA ILE A 149 8.16 9.88 -23.61
C ILE A 149 9.28 9.65 -22.59
N ILE A 150 10.54 9.91 -22.96
CA ILE A 150 11.69 9.76 -22.06
C ILE A 150 11.55 10.67 -20.84
N THR A 151 11.10 11.92 -21.01
CA THR A 151 10.86 12.85 -19.90
C THR A 151 9.74 12.37 -18.98
N ILE A 152 8.65 11.84 -19.52
CA ILE A 152 7.53 11.32 -18.72
C ILE A 152 7.99 10.11 -17.89
N ILE A 153 8.71 9.16 -18.49
CA ILE A 153 9.22 7.96 -17.79
C ILE A 153 10.20 8.37 -16.69
N SER A 154 11.13 9.29 -16.98
CA SER A 154 12.09 9.81 -15.99
C SER A 154 11.39 10.49 -14.80
N THR A 155 10.36 11.27 -15.08
CA THR A 155 9.57 11.96 -14.05
C THR A 155 8.80 10.96 -13.19
N ALA A 156 8.15 9.97 -13.79
CA ALA A 156 7.43 8.91 -13.07
C ALA A 156 8.38 8.10 -12.16
N ASN A 157 9.56 7.71 -12.66
CA ASN A 157 10.57 7.00 -11.86
C ASN A 157 11.06 7.84 -10.67
N THR A 158 11.23 9.15 -10.87
CA THR A 158 11.62 10.07 -9.79
C THR A 158 10.54 10.17 -8.71
N ILE A 159 9.26 10.24 -9.11
CA ILE A 159 8.13 10.27 -8.17
C ILE A 159 8.05 8.95 -7.38
N ILE A 160 8.18 7.81 -8.04
CA ILE A 160 8.16 6.49 -7.38
C ILE A 160 9.33 6.36 -6.39
N SER A 161 10.53 6.76 -6.80
CA SER A 161 11.73 6.69 -5.94
C SER A 161 11.66 7.62 -4.72
N THR A 162 10.97 8.76 -4.84
CA THR A 162 10.80 9.72 -3.73
C THR A 162 9.61 9.39 -2.82
N ALA A 163 8.62 8.64 -3.32
CA ALA A 163 7.49 8.14 -2.52
C ALA A 163 7.82 6.86 -1.74
N ALA A 164 8.75 6.04 -2.23
CA ALA A 164 9.14 4.75 -1.61
C ALA A 164 9.57 4.80 -0.12
N PRO A 165 10.23 5.86 0.42
CA PRO A 165 10.59 5.89 1.84
C PRO A 165 9.40 6.13 2.78
N ARG A 166 8.26 6.66 2.29
CA ARG A 166 7.12 7.04 3.15
C ARG A 166 6.17 5.88 3.47
N LEU A 167 6.29 4.75 2.78
CA LEU A 167 5.48 3.55 3.02
C LEU A 167 6.18 2.51 3.92
N ARG A 168 7.43 2.75 4.34
CA ARG A 168 8.19 1.83 5.23
C ARG A 168 8.07 2.13 6.73
N CYS A 169 7.31 3.13 7.14
CA CYS A 169 7.21 3.55 8.56
C CYS A 169 5.84 3.30 9.23
N ASN A 170 4.98 2.43 8.68
CA ASN A 170 3.68 2.09 9.29
C ASN A 170 3.44 0.56 9.33
N ILE A 171 4.44 -0.21 9.77
CA ILE A 171 4.25 -1.58 10.27
C ILE A 171 5.07 -1.73 11.55
#